data_AF-A0A418V4L6-F1
#
_entry.id   AF-A0A418V4L6-F1
#
_cell.length_a   1.000
_cell.length_b   1.000
_cell.length_c   1.000
_cell.angle_alpha   90.00
_cell.angle_beta   90.00
_cell.angle_gamma   90.00
#
_symmetry.space_group_name_H-M   'P 1'
#
loop_
_entity.id
_entity.type
_entity.pdbx_description
1 polymer ?
#
loop_
_entity_poly.entity_id
_entity_poly.type
_entity_poly.pdbx_seq_one_letter_code
_entity_poly.pdbx_strand_id
1 'polypeptide(L)'
;MKSRLLALSTLLLAASASAISIAGSVQGSAPADLRVSAWAVTAFGQPVAELVSAPVNGKTFQLVLPESAPPARALIPVDNRLSWPGLIDFGKATASAQAAELKLFTYRDVNGDGKRQENEPLKEVRAQVGKGELFVVWASAPVTVTASRNYSADLNKGWNVMMVEVRGAVVVKPVDAKTSISLNIQ
;
A
#
# COMPACT_ATOMS: atom_id res chain seq x y z
N MET A 1 -35.26 8.89 52.12
CA MET A 1 -33.85 8.47 51.88
C MET A 1 -33.54 8.69 50.41
N LYS A 2 -32.46 9.42 50.13
CA LYS A 2 -32.00 9.79 48.78
C LYS A 2 -31.34 8.56 48.15
N SER A 3 -31.75 8.15 46.95
CA SER A 3 -30.93 7.26 46.14
C SER A 3 -30.73 7.89 44.77
N ARG A 4 -29.55 8.49 44.62
CA ARG A 4 -29.00 8.99 43.36
C ARG A 4 -28.49 7.78 42.59
N LEU A 5 -29.10 7.43 41.47
CA LEU A 5 -28.50 6.51 40.51
C LEU A 5 -27.70 7.35 39.52
N LEU A 6 -26.37 7.35 39.69
CA LEU A 6 -25.42 7.92 38.75
C LEU A 6 -25.42 7.11 37.45
N ALA A 7 -25.58 7.82 36.33
CA ALA A 7 -25.31 7.34 34.99
C ALA A 7 -23.81 7.07 34.81
N LEU A 8 -23.46 5.89 34.29
CA LEU A 8 -22.11 5.56 33.86
C LEU A 8 -22.11 5.43 32.33
N SER A 9 -21.92 6.55 31.65
CA SER A 9 -21.75 6.63 30.20
C SER A 9 -20.33 6.20 29.84
N THR A 10 -20.14 4.95 29.44
CA THR A 10 -18.88 4.49 28.82
C THR A 10 -18.76 5.08 27.42
N LEU A 11 -18.13 6.25 27.32
CA LEU A 11 -17.58 6.79 26.09
C LEU A 11 -16.45 5.86 25.63
N LEU A 12 -16.77 4.95 24.70
CA LEU A 12 -15.75 4.29 23.90
C LEU A 12 -15.07 5.35 23.04
N LEU A 13 -13.84 5.72 23.43
CA LEU A 13 -12.87 6.35 22.56
C LEU A 13 -12.52 5.33 21.45
N ALA A 14 -13.31 5.33 20.38
CA ALA A 14 -12.86 4.75 19.12
C ALA A 14 -11.65 5.59 18.68
N ALA A 15 -10.44 5.07 18.93
CA ALA A 15 -9.24 5.64 18.34
C ALA A 15 -9.43 5.59 16.82
N SER A 16 -9.62 6.74 16.18
CA SER A 16 -9.62 6.85 14.74
C SER A 16 -8.31 6.28 14.24
N ALA A 17 -8.35 5.18 13.47
CA ALA A 17 -7.17 4.67 12.82
C ALA A 17 -6.65 5.79 11.91
N SER A 18 -5.41 6.23 12.11
CA SER A 18 -4.84 7.30 11.30
C SER A 18 -4.69 6.82 9.86
N ALA A 19 -5.26 7.54 8.90
CA ALA A 19 -5.06 7.29 7.48
C ALA A 19 -3.57 7.18 7.14
N ILE A 20 -3.19 6.10 6.43
CA ILE A 20 -1.78 5.87 6.07
C ILE A 20 -1.40 6.81 4.93
N SER A 21 -0.34 7.59 5.14
CA SER A 21 0.24 8.45 4.12
C SER A 21 1.53 7.86 3.57
N ILE A 22 1.68 7.87 2.25
CA ILE A 22 2.92 7.55 1.54
C ILE A 22 3.42 8.84 0.91
N ALA A 23 4.52 9.38 1.43
CA ALA A 23 5.16 10.58 0.92
C ALA A 23 6.50 10.22 0.28
N GLY A 24 6.87 10.95 -0.78
CA GLY A 24 8.12 10.69 -1.46
C GLY A 24 8.56 11.78 -2.42
N SER A 25 9.67 11.50 -3.09
CA SER A 25 10.22 12.31 -4.15
C SER A 25 10.30 11.57 -5.48
N VAL A 26 10.28 12.34 -6.56
CA VAL A 26 10.45 11.86 -7.92
C VAL A 26 11.83 12.25 -8.42
N GLN A 27 12.61 11.28 -8.90
CA GLN A 27 13.88 11.48 -9.60
C GLN A 27 13.65 11.33 -11.10
N GLY A 28 14.25 12.21 -11.90
CA GLY A 28 14.07 12.25 -13.36
C GLY A 28 13.18 13.42 -13.82
N SER A 29 12.66 13.33 -15.05
CA SER A 29 11.83 14.39 -15.65
C SER A 29 10.39 14.30 -15.16
N ALA A 30 9.98 15.27 -14.32
CA ALA A 30 8.63 15.34 -13.77
C ALA A 30 7.92 16.54 -14.41
N PRO A 31 7.10 16.33 -15.46
CA PRO A 31 6.33 17.42 -16.05
C PRO A 31 5.29 17.96 -15.06
N ALA A 32 4.82 19.18 -15.27
CA ALA A 32 3.94 19.88 -14.34
C ALA A 32 2.58 19.20 -14.13
N ASP A 33 2.15 18.36 -15.08
CA ASP A 33 0.92 17.59 -15.06
C ASP A 33 1.12 16.14 -14.59
N LEU A 34 2.31 15.80 -14.08
CA LEU A 34 2.58 14.46 -13.57
C LEU A 34 1.79 14.20 -12.29
N ARG A 35 1.11 13.06 -12.26
CA ARG A 35 0.50 12.51 -11.05
C ARG A 35 1.14 11.18 -10.68
N VAL A 36 1.23 10.93 -9.39
CA VAL A 36 1.50 9.60 -8.84
C VAL A 36 0.17 9.03 -8.38
N SER A 37 -0.07 7.76 -8.65
CA SER A 37 -1.28 7.05 -8.29
C SER A 37 -0.96 5.69 -7.68
N ALA A 38 -1.79 5.30 -6.72
CA ALA A 38 -1.75 3.99 -6.11
C ALA A 38 -2.91 3.16 -6.62
N TRP A 39 -2.60 1.98 -7.14
CA TRP A 39 -3.56 1.08 -7.73
C TRP A 39 -3.57 -0.24 -6.99
N ALA A 40 -4.78 -0.74 -6.69
CA ALA A 40 -4.95 -2.15 -6.40
C ALA A 40 -4.69 -2.95 -7.69
N VAL A 41 -3.91 -4.02 -7.59
CA VAL A 41 -3.52 -4.84 -8.74
C VAL A 41 -4.00 -6.29 -8.60
N THR A 42 -4.06 -7.00 -9.73
CA THR A 42 -4.19 -8.46 -9.73
C THR A 42 -2.93 -9.12 -9.18
N ALA A 43 -2.98 -10.42 -8.91
CA ALA A 43 -1.80 -11.20 -8.52
C ALA A 43 -0.67 -11.21 -9.58
N PHE A 44 -0.97 -10.80 -10.81
CA PHE A 44 0.01 -10.66 -11.89
C PHE A 44 0.49 -9.20 -12.08
N GLY A 45 0.12 -8.30 -11.17
CA GLY A 45 0.52 -6.90 -11.20
C GLY A 45 -0.28 -6.02 -12.16
N GLN A 46 -1.38 -6.52 -12.74
CA GLN A 46 -2.21 -5.71 -13.64
C GLN A 46 -3.06 -4.72 -12.83
N PRO A 47 -3.13 -3.43 -13.21
CA PRO A 47 -3.94 -2.43 -12.51
C PRO A 47 -5.44 -2.72 -12.63
N VAL A 48 -6.13 -2.70 -11.48
CA VAL A 48 -7.55 -3.05 -11.38
C VAL A 48 -8.41 -1.88 -10.93
N ALA A 49 -7.91 -1.08 -9.99
CA ALA A 49 -8.61 0.09 -9.45
C ALA A 49 -7.62 1.13 -8.95
N GLU A 50 -7.78 2.39 -9.38
CA GLU A 50 -7.12 3.53 -8.74
C GLU A 50 -7.75 3.73 -7.36
N LEU A 51 -6.92 3.71 -6.31
CA LEU A 51 -7.37 3.93 -4.94
C LEU A 51 -7.18 5.38 -4.51
N VAL A 52 -6.08 5.99 -4.94
CA VAL A 52 -5.74 7.40 -4.68
C VAL A 52 -4.72 7.88 -5.72
N SER A 53 -4.75 9.17 -6.04
CA SER A 53 -3.68 9.86 -6.73
C SER A 53 -3.41 11.24 -6.15
N ALA A 54 -2.21 11.75 -6.43
CA ALA A 54 -1.78 13.08 -6.05
C ALA A 54 -0.93 13.71 -7.16
N PRO A 55 -1.01 15.04 -7.34
CA PRO A 55 -0.10 15.76 -8.22
C PRO A 55 1.33 15.71 -7.67
N VAL A 56 2.30 15.74 -8.57
CA VAL A 56 3.70 15.97 -8.22
C VAL A 56 3.96 17.46 -8.18
N ASN A 57 4.15 17.99 -6.97
CA ASN A 57 4.43 19.41 -6.76
C ASN A 57 5.96 19.63 -6.70
N GLY A 58 6.51 20.16 -7.78
CA GLY A 58 7.96 20.26 -7.97
C GLY A 58 8.60 18.89 -8.17
N LYS A 59 9.01 18.25 -7.07
CA LYS A 59 9.58 16.88 -7.07
C LYS A 59 9.01 16.00 -5.97
N THR A 60 7.97 16.44 -5.28
CA THR A 60 7.40 15.70 -4.15
C THR A 60 5.94 15.36 -4.38
N PHE A 61 5.48 14.32 -3.71
CA PHE A 61 4.08 13.90 -3.70
C PHE A 61 3.72 13.31 -2.35
N GLN A 62 2.42 13.26 -2.07
CA GLN A 62 1.87 12.59 -0.90
C GLN A 62 0.56 11.90 -1.28
N LEU A 63 0.51 10.58 -1.11
CA LEU A 63 -0.69 9.77 -1.27
C LEU A 63 -1.28 9.49 0.11
N VAL A 64 -2.57 9.68 0.28
CA VAL A 64 -3.31 9.28 1.49
C VAL A 64 -4.14 8.07 1.13
N LEU A 65 -3.76 6.90 1.63
CA LEU A 65 -4.47 5.66 1.34
C LEU A 65 -5.86 5.69 1.99
N PRO A 66 -6.91 5.20 1.28
CA PRO A 66 -8.23 5.10 1.88
C PRO A 66 -8.24 4.03 2.97
N GLU A 67 -9.00 4.24 4.05
CA GLU A 67 -9.13 3.25 5.13
C GLU A 67 -9.96 2.02 4.71
N SER A 68 -10.80 2.18 3.68
CA SER A 68 -11.66 1.13 3.16
C SER A 68 -10.86 0.01 2.51
N ALA A 69 -11.41 -1.21 2.57
CA ALA A 69 -10.88 -2.34 1.82
C ALA A 69 -10.84 -2.03 0.30
N PRO A 70 -9.83 -2.53 -0.43
CA PRO A 70 -9.83 -2.52 -1.88
C PRO A 70 -11.03 -3.25 -2.47
N PRO A 71 -11.38 -2.99 -3.75
CA PRO A 71 -12.48 -3.67 -4.41
C PRO A 71 -12.30 -5.19 -4.42
N ALA A 72 -13.40 -5.94 -4.28
CA ALA A 72 -13.38 -7.40 -4.17
C ALA A 72 -12.59 -8.10 -5.30
N ARG A 73 -12.62 -7.55 -6.52
CA ARG A 73 -11.87 -8.07 -7.68
C ARG A 73 -10.34 -7.98 -7.56
N ALA A 74 -9.82 -7.18 -6.64
CA ALA A 74 -8.40 -7.12 -6.31
C ALA A 74 -8.04 -7.96 -5.07
N LEU A 75 -9.04 -8.48 -4.36
CA LEU A 75 -8.82 -9.32 -3.19
C LEU A 75 -8.53 -10.76 -3.63
N ILE A 76 -7.46 -11.30 -3.07
CA ILE A 76 -7.00 -12.67 -3.31
C ILE A 76 -6.77 -13.41 -1.99
N PRO A 77 -6.98 -14.73 -1.93
CA PRO A 77 -6.62 -15.52 -0.76
C PRO A 77 -5.11 -15.47 -0.50
N VAL A 78 -4.71 -15.42 0.77
CA VAL A 78 -3.31 -15.64 1.18
C VAL A 78 -3.00 -17.13 1.07
N ASP A 79 -2.53 -17.58 -0.09
CA ASP A 79 -2.19 -18.98 -0.34
C ASP A 79 -0.98 -19.18 -1.26
N ASN A 80 -0.70 -20.44 -1.59
CA ASN A 80 0.45 -20.86 -2.38
C ASN A 80 0.30 -20.67 -3.90
N ARG A 81 -0.87 -20.23 -4.38
CA ARG A 81 -1.18 -20.15 -5.81
C ARG A 81 -0.80 -18.81 -6.42
N LEU A 82 -0.45 -17.84 -5.59
CA LEU A 82 -0.18 -16.48 -6.01
C LEU A 82 1.17 -16.04 -5.44
N SER A 83 2.02 -15.51 -6.31
CA SER A 83 3.19 -14.73 -5.96
C SER A 83 2.72 -13.46 -5.24
N TRP A 84 2.37 -13.61 -3.97
CA TRP A 84 2.19 -12.52 -3.00
C TRP A 84 3.42 -11.60 -3.08
N PRO A 85 3.33 -10.28 -2.86
CA PRO A 85 4.13 -9.32 -3.60
C PRO A 85 5.63 -9.66 -3.67
N GLY A 86 6.08 -10.07 -4.85
CA GLY A 86 7.48 -10.45 -5.09
C GLY A 86 7.96 -11.72 -4.38
N LEU A 87 7.07 -12.60 -3.92
CA LEU A 87 7.43 -13.81 -3.17
C LEU A 87 8.23 -14.78 -4.02
N ILE A 88 9.34 -15.19 -3.42
CA ILE A 88 10.13 -16.35 -3.79
C ILE A 88 9.49 -17.52 -3.05
N ASP A 89 8.90 -18.47 -3.77
CA ASP A 89 8.32 -19.74 -3.31
C ASP A 89 7.60 -19.67 -1.94
N PHE A 90 6.30 -19.41 -1.97
CA PHE A 90 5.42 -19.36 -0.79
C PHE A 90 5.60 -20.59 0.12
N GLY A 91 5.70 -20.35 1.43
CA GLY A 91 5.81 -21.40 2.44
C GLY A 91 4.47 -21.70 3.11
N LYS A 92 4.01 -20.78 3.97
CA LYS A 92 2.76 -20.92 4.72
C LYS A 92 2.22 -19.57 5.19
N ALA A 93 0.92 -19.57 5.49
CA ALA A 93 0.23 -18.52 6.23
C ALA A 93 -0.23 -19.06 7.60
N THR A 94 -0.18 -18.24 8.66
CA THR A 94 -0.62 -18.67 10.00
C THR A 94 -2.13 -18.75 10.17
N ALA A 95 -2.90 -18.10 9.30
CA ALA A 95 -4.36 -18.07 9.30
C ALA A 95 -4.90 -17.78 7.89
N SER A 96 -6.19 -18.04 7.66
CA SER A 96 -6.88 -17.64 6.43
C SER A 96 -7.15 -16.14 6.41
N ALA A 97 -6.72 -15.48 5.35
CA ALA A 97 -7.02 -14.08 5.08
C ALA A 97 -7.09 -13.81 3.57
N GLN A 98 -7.62 -12.65 3.20
CA GLN A 98 -7.56 -12.08 1.86
C GLN A 98 -6.60 -10.89 1.87
N ALA A 99 -5.96 -10.59 0.75
CA ALA A 99 -5.28 -9.31 0.59
C ALA A 99 -5.38 -8.75 -0.82
N ALA A 100 -4.93 -7.52 -0.96
CA ALA A 100 -4.62 -6.89 -2.23
C ALA A 100 -3.25 -6.22 -2.16
N GLU A 101 -2.46 -6.38 -3.22
CA GLU A 101 -1.25 -5.61 -3.46
C GLU A 101 -1.61 -4.24 -4.01
N LEU A 102 -0.84 -3.24 -3.60
CA LEU A 102 -0.88 -1.90 -4.14
C LEU A 102 0.46 -1.58 -4.81
N LYS A 103 0.37 -1.19 -6.08
CA LYS A 103 1.51 -0.69 -6.86
C LYS A 103 1.35 0.77 -7.19
N LEU A 104 2.48 1.44 -7.37
CA LEU A 104 2.52 2.84 -7.76
C LEU A 104 2.67 2.96 -9.27
N PHE A 105 1.92 3.92 -9.83
CA PHE A 105 1.95 4.26 -11.23
C PHE A 105 2.02 5.77 -11.40
N THR A 106 2.56 6.22 -12.53
CA THR A 106 2.47 7.61 -12.96
C THR A 106 1.63 7.73 -14.23
N TYR A 107 0.96 8.87 -14.36
CA TYR A 107 0.30 9.31 -15.58
C TYR A 107 0.37 10.84 -15.67
N ARG A 108 0.06 11.39 -16.85
CA ARG A 108 -0.02 12.83 -17.08
C ARG A 108 -1.49 13.24 -17.15
N ASP A 109 -1.91 14.10 -16.24
CA ASP A 109 -3.26 14.66 -16.14
C ASP A 109 -3.35 15.91 -17.03
N VAL A 110 -3.49 15.69 -18.33
CA VAL A 110 -3.36 16.77 -19.34
C VAL A 110 -4.54 17.74 -19.28
N ASN A 111 -5.71 17.29 -18.82
CA ASN A 111 -6.91 18.11 -18.72
C ASN A 111 -7.08 18.77 -17.33
N GLY A 112 -6.30 18.36 -16.33
CA GLY A 112 -6.27 18.94 -14.99
C GLY A 112 -7.46 18.58 -14.12
N ASP A 113 -8.17 17.47 -14.41
CA ASP A 113 -9.36 17.07 -13.64
C ASP A 113 -9.04 16.19 -12.43
N GLY A 114 -7.75 15.84 -12.25
CA GLY A 114 -7.26 15.07 -11.13
C GLY A 114 -7.54 13.58 -11.20
N LYS A 115 -8.03 13.06 -12.34
CA LYS A 115 -8.38 11.65 -12.54
C LYS A 115 -7.66 11.08 -13.74
N ARG A 116 -7.30 9.80 -13.65
CA ARG A 116 -6.71 9.09 -14.78
C ARG A 116 -7.75 8.88 -15.88
N GLN A 117 -7.42 9.28 -17.10
CA GLN A 117 -8.23 9.02 -18.30
C GLN A 117 -7.76 7.75 -19.01
N GLU A 118 -8.66 7.07 -19.72
CA GLU A 118 -8.35 5.78 -20.35
C GLU A 118 -7.26 5.87 -21.43
N ASN A 119 -7.20 7.00 -22.14
CA ASN A 119 -6.19 7.31 -23.15
C ASN A 119 -4.85 7.77 -22.55
N GLU A 120 -4.76 8.01 -21.25
CA GLU A 120 -3.51 8.38 -20.60
C GLU A 120 -2.65 7.13 -20.34
N PRO A 121 -1.38 7.11 -20.81
CA PRO A 121 -0.47 6.02 -20.54
C PRO A 121 -0.20 5.90 -19.04
N LEU A 122 -0.50 4.73 -18.48
CA LEU A 122 -0.21 4.40 -17.09
C LEU A 122 1.15 3.68 -17.04
N LYS A 123 2.11 4.25 -16.33
CA LYS A 123 3.48 3.70 -16.21
C LYS A 123 3.73 3.21 -14.80
N GLU A 124 4.02 1.92 -14.62
CA GLU A 124 4.42 1.38 -13.32
C GLU A 124 5.74 2.01 -12.89
N VAL A 125 5.82 2.41 -11.61
CA VAL A 125 7.03 2.97 -11.02
C VAL A 125 7.37 2.22 -9.74
N ARG A 126 8.65 1.87 -9.60
CA ARG A 126 9.15 1.23 -8.39
C ARG A 126 9.50 2.26 -7.34
N ALA A 127 9.03 2.02 -6.13
CA ALA A 127 9.30 2.89 -4.99
C ALA A 127 10.48 2.36 -4.18
N GLN A 128 11.56 3.12 -4.14
CA GLN A 128 12.74 2.80 -3.36
C GLN A 128 12.62 3.36 -1.95
N VAL A 129 12.99 2.54 -0.96
CA VAL A 129 13.08 2.92 0.46
C VAL A 129 14.44 2.46 0.99
N GLY A 130 15.33 3.42 1.23
CA GLY A 130 16.71 3.10 1.62
C GLY A 130 17.39 2.24 0.56
N LYS A 131 17.59 0.95 0.87
CA LYS A 131 18.23 -0.01 -0.05
C LYS A 131 17.28 -1.15 -0.50
N GLY A 132 16.00 -1.04 -0.16
CA GLY A 132 14.96 -1.98 -0.56
C GLY A 132 13.85 -1.29 -1.36
N GLU A 133 12.83 -2.07 -1.69
CA GLU A 133 11.64 -1.62 -2.41
C GLU A 133 10.44 -1.53 -1.45
N LEU A 134 9.58 -0.53 -1.66
CA LEU A 134 8.33 -0.38 -0.94
C LEU A 134 7.33 -1.43 -1.43
N PHE A 135 6.71 -2.11 -0.48
CA PHE A 135 5.58 -2.98 -0.70
C PHE A 135 4.41 -2.53 0.17
N VAL A 136 3.23 -2.49 -0.43
CA VAL A 136 2.01 -2.04 0.23
C VAL A 136 0.94 -3.09 0.03
N VAL A 137 0.38 -3.59 1.14
CA VAL A 137 -0.58 -4.70 1.14
C VAL A 137 -1.72 -4.39 2.09
N TRP A 138 -2.95 -4.52 1.61
CA TRP A 138 -4.12 -4.54 2.49
C TRP A 138 -4.43 -5.98 2.89
N ALA A 139 -4.62 -6.31 4.17
CA ALA A 139 -5.03 -7.64 4.62
C ALA A 139 -6.39 -7.62 5.33
N SER A 140 -7.23 -8.63 5.10
CA SER A 140 -8.57 -8.72 5.70
C SER A 140 -8.57 -9.09 7.18
N ALA A 141 -7.51 -9.75 7.63
CA ALA A 141 -7.29 -10.18 9.00
C ALA A 141 -5.77 -10.23 9.28
N PRO A 142 -5.35 -10.22 10.56
CA PRO A 142 -3.96 -10.41 10.89
C PRO A 142 -3.45 -11.78 10.43
N VAL A 143 -2.29 -11.81 9.78
CA VAL A 143 -1.69 -13.05 9.25
C VAL A 143 -0.17 -12.89 9.13
N THR A 144 0.56 -13.95 9.45
CA THR A 144 1.99 -14.04 9.17
C THR A 144 2.19 -14.88 7.92
N VAL A 145 2.88 -14.31 6.93
CA VAL A 145 3.25 -14.97 5.69
C VAL A 145 4.72 -15.32 5.75
N THR A 146 5.04 -16.59 5.51
CA THR A 146 6.43 -17.06 5.41
C THR A 146 6.70 -17.68 4.05
N ALA A 147 7.91 -17.49 3.54
CA ALA A 147 8.33 -18.01 2.24
C ALA A 147 9.83 -18.32 2.23
N SER A 148 10.34 -18.71 1.07
CA SER A 148 11.75 -19.05 0.91
C SER A 148 12.69 -17.90 1.26
N ARG A 149 13.99 -18.23 1.46
CA ARG A 149 15.05 -17.27 1.80
C ARG A 149 14.77 -16.47 3.08
N ASN A 150 14.16 -17.12 4.07
CA ASN A 150 13.80 -16.56 5.38
C ASN A 150 12.82 -15.38 5.31
N TYR A 151 12.03 -15.29 4.24
CA TYR A 151 10.96 -14.30 4.18
C TYR A 151 9.96 -14.55 5.30
N SER A 152 9.65 -13.50 6.07
CA SER A 152 8.56 -13.47 7.03
C SER A 152 7.97 -12.07 7.08
N ALA A 153 6.66 -11.96 6.88
CA ALA A 153 5.93 -10.70 6.97
C ALA A 153 4.72 -10.87 7.89
N ASP A 154 4.70 -10.08 8.97
CA ASP A 154 3.56 -9.97 9.86
C ASP A 154 2.63 -8.87 9.36
N LEU A 155 1.43 -9.26 8.93
CA LEU A 155 0.42 -8.34 8.42
C LEU A 155 -0.63 -8.10 9.50
N ASN A 156 -0.94 -6.83 9.73
CA ASN A 156 -2.11 -6.40 10.48
C ASN A 156 -3.33 -6.38 9.56
N LYS A 157 -4.53 -6.42 10.15
CA LYS A 157 -5.76 -6.08 9.41
C LYS A 157 -5.66 -4.64 8.89
N GLY A 158 -6.00 -4.43 7.63
CA GLY A 158 -5.88 -3.14 6.96
C GLY A 158 -4.58 -3.02 6.16
N TRP A 159 -4.16 -1.78 5.91
CA TRP A 159 -2.96 -1.49 5.14
C TRP A 159 -1.67 -1.74 5.93
N ASN A 160 -0.72 -2.39 5.28
CA ASN A 160 0.62 -2.66 5.75
C ASN A 160 1.59 -2.06 4.74
N VAL A 161 2.50 -1.22 5.22
CA VAL A 161 3.56 -0.60 4.41
C VAL A 161 4.87 -1.18 4.89
N MET A 162 5.60 -1.83 3.99
CA MET A 162 6.83 -2.54 4.33
C MET A 162 7.91 -2.27 3.29
N MET A 163 9.16 -2.35 3.74
CA MET A 163 10.34 -2.37 2.88
C MET A 163 10.76 -3.82 2.72
N VAL A 164 11.01 -4.23 1.49
CA VAL A 164 11.55 -5.55 1.15
C VAL A 164 12.92 -5.37 0.51
N GLU A 165 13.93 -6.03 1.08
CA GLU A 165 15.30 -6.01 0.61
C GLU A 165 15.76 -7.45 0.31
N VAL A 166 16.29 -7.68 -0.90
CA VAL A 166 16.77 -9.01 -1.34
C VAL A 166 18.30 -9.00 -1.44
N ARG A 167 18.97 -9.68 -0.49
CA ARG A 167 20.44 -9.78 -0.41
C ARG A 167 20.90 -11.19 -0.04
N GLY A 168 20.38 -12.20 -0.74
CA GLY A 168 20.57 -13.61 -0.40
C GLY A 168 19.40 -14.11 0.44
N ALA A 169 19.25 -13.59 1.66
CA ALA A 169 18.00 -13.66 2.43
C ALA A 169 17.08 -12.48 2.06
N VAL A 170 15.78 -12.63 2.31
CA VAL A 170 14.80 -11.55 2.18
C VAL A 170 14.56 -10.93 3.55
N VAL A 171 14.74 -9.61 3.64
CA VAL A 171 14.49 -8.84 4.85
C VAL A 171 13.25 -7.99 4.64
N VAL A 172 12.25 -8.20 5.49
CA VAL A 172 11.01 -7.42 5.51
C VAL A 172 10.97 -6.56 6.77
N LYS A 173 10.71 -5.27 6.62
CA LYS A 173 10.58 -4.34 7.76
C LYS A 173 9.36 -3.44 7.57
N PRO A 174 8.58 -3.15 8.63
CA PRO A 174 7.56 -2.13 8.55
C PRO A 174 8.19 -0.78 8.24
N VAL A 175 7.49 0.03 7.45
CA VAL A 175 7.87 1.40 7.11
C VAL A 175 7.02 2.34 7.94
N ASP A 176 7.65 3.29 8.62
CA ASP A 176 6.92 4.30 9.38
C ASP A 176 6.33 5.37 8.45
N ALA A 177 5.30 6.07 8.93
CA ALA A 177 4.63 7.12 8.16
C ALA A 177 5.53 8.34 7.85
N LYS A 178 6.74 8.41 8.42
CA LYS A 178 7.69 9.52 8.21
C LYS A 178 8.76 9.16 7.18
N THR A 179 8.84 7.90 6.76
CA THR A 179 9.85 7.42 5.83
C THR A 179 9.49 7.90 4.43
N SER A 180 10.36 8.75 3.87
CA SER A 180 10.22 9.23 2.50
C SER A 180 10.69 8.18 1.50
N ILE A 181 9.90 7.94 0.46
CA ILE A 181 10.24 7.03 -0.64
C ILE A 181 10.79 7.80 -1.84
N SER A 182 11.44 7.10 -2.76
CA SER A 182 11.89 7.71 -4.02
C SER A 182 11.43 6.92 -5.24
N LEU A 183 10.88 7.64 -6.23
CA LEU A 183 10.45 7.09 -7.52
C LEU A 183 11.43 7.49 -8.60
N ASN A 184 12.03 6.52 -9.30
CA ASN A 184 12.84 6.79 -10.47
C ASN A 184 11.94 6.75 -11.71
N ILE A 185 11.77 7.90 -12.37
CA ILE A 185 11.00 8.00 -13.61
C ILE A 185 11.93 8.34 -14.77
N GLN A 186 11.68 7.70 -15.92
CA GLN A 186 12.40 7.93 -17.17
C GLN A 186 11.61 8.87 -18.08
#